data_AF-A0A1V3WE70-F1
#
_entry.id   AF-A0A1V3WE70-F1
#
_cell.length_a   1.000
_cell.length_b   1.000
_cell.length_c   1.000
_cell.angle_alpha   90.00
_cell.angle_beta   90.00
_cell.angle_gamma   90.00
#
_symmetry.space_group_name_H-M   'P 1'
#
loop_
_entity.id
_entity.type
_entity.pdbx_description
1 polymer ?
#
loop_
_entity_poly.entity_id
_entity_poly.type
_entity_poly.pdbx_seq_one_letter_code
_entity_poly.pdbx_strand_id
1 'polypeptide(L)'
;MPISQAQWLGTHNSFNSLSDSFTLSHADSNQQLSLAQQLDIDVRGLELDLHYLPRLELLGKREVTVCHGLAPNNGNLGCTNEPPLTAVLPQIKNWLNIPGHTDEVILLYLEDELRDATAYSSALATLEDTLRRPDGQSLIYHPDPAGRATNGCVPLPLQTSRNDVRAAGAQVVLVSSCIPNWSADVFTWKGPEVESGSTPGYQPYPTCDVTYGSDVYATKLVRYYEDSTLVSALTKPTRPPANPAALTPAKVQAMTDCGVNLFGFDQLLPEDGRIQATLWSWAPDEPRPTAGSCTLQAPTGRWVAAPCADPHPAACRNAAGTWTLTPNPVSFDQAQLACAAVNAEFALPRTGNQNAQLHAAAAGGAWLCYPLAAATPPGQARTTTPAPAPRELR
;
A
#
# COMPACT_ATOMS: atom_id res chain seq x y z
N MET A 1 2.74 -10.29 -7.07
CA MET A 1 2.94 -8.99 -7.75
C MET A 1 4.15 -8.31 -7.13
N PRO A 2 5.11 -7.83 -7.93
CA PRO A 2 6.21 -6.98 -7.46
C PRO A 2 5.73 -5.73 -6.71
N ILE A 3 6.53 -5.19 -5.80
CA ILE A 3 6.23 -3.94 -5.07
C ILE A 3 5.91 -2.79 -6.03
N SER A 4 6.65 -2.64 -7.14
CA SER A 4 6.38 -1.57 -8.13
C SER A 4 5.05 -1.71 -8.87
N GLN A 5 4.33 -2.81 -8.70
CA GLN A 5 3.06 -3.07 -9.37
C GLN A 5 1.93 -3.43 -8.40
N ALA A 6 2.26 -3.69 -7.13
CA ALA A 6 1.28 -3.96 -6.10
C ALA A 6 0.69 -2.62 -5.62
N GLN A 7 -0.63 -2.57 -5.48
CA GLN A 7 -1.29 -1.42 -4.90
C GLN A 7 -1.20 -1.45 -3.37
N TRP A 8 -0.87 -0.30 -2.80
CA TRP A 8 -0.74 -0.04 -1.38
C TRP A 8 -1.71 1.07 -1.00
N LEU A 9 -2.75 0.69 -0.26
CA LEU A 9 -3.54 1.65 0.49
C LEU A 9 -2.70 2.09 1.69
N GLY A 10 -2.39 3.37 1.77
CA GLY A 10 -1.59 3.92 2.85
C GLY A 10 -2.23 5.16 3.46
N THR A 11 -1.74 5.51 4.64
CA THR A 11 -2.10 6.73 5.37
C THR A 11 -0.86 7.57 5.60
N HIS A 12 -1.03 8.90 5.55
CA HIS A 12 0.06 9.84 5.84
C HIS A 12 0.07 10.17 7.34
N ASN A 13 1.27 10.22 7.93
CA ASN A 13 1.53 10.43 9.35
C ASN A 13 0.60 9.57 10.21
N SER A 14 0.60 8.27 9.94
CA SER A 14 -0.44 7.32 10.38
C SER A 14 -0.71 7.34 11.87
N PHE A 15 0.30 7.63 12.69
CA PHE A 15 0.14 7.69 14.16
C PHE A 15 -0.49 9.00 14.65
N ASN A 16 -0.42 10.10 13.89
CA ASN A 16 -1.02 11.36 14.28
C ASN A 16 -2.56 11.26 14.19
N SER A 17 -3.19 10.76 15.25
CA SER A 17 -4.58 10.29 15.27
C SER A 17 -5.38 10.82 16.45
N LEU A 18 -6.66 11.13 16.23
CA LEU A 18 -7.60 11.50 17.30
C LEU A 18 -7.94 10.34 18.25
N SER A 19 -7.63 9.10 17.86
CA SER A 19 -7.84 7.92 18.72
C SER A 19 -6.79 7.80 19.83
N ASP A 20 -5.67 8.49 19.71
CA ASP A 20 -4.57 8.48 20.67
C ASP A 20 -4.74 9.57 21.73
N SER A 21 -3.93 9.49 22.79
CA SER A 21 -3.98 10.48 23.87
C SER A 21 -3.62 11.87 23.34
N PHE A 22 -4.40 12.89 23.70
CA PHE A 22 -4.22 14.25 23.18
C PHE A 22 -2.80 14.80 23.44
N THR A 23 -2.17 15.29 22.37
CA THR A 23 -0.90 16.03 22.35
C THR A 23 -1.01 17.24 21.43
N LEU A 24 0.04 18.06 21.33
CA LEU A 24 0.02 19.20 20.40
C LEU A 24 -0.06 18.74 18.94
N SER A 25 0.63 17.67 18.56
CA SER A 25 0.51 17.10 17.21
C SER A 25 -0.91 16.59 16.95
N HIS A 26 -1.53 15.89 17.90
CA HIS A 26 -2.89 15.35 17.75
C HIS A 26 -3.99 16.43 17.73
N ALA A 27 -3.71 17.64 18.21
CA ALA A 27 -4.60 18.79 18.02
C ALA A 27 -4.77 19.16 16.52
N ASP A 28 -3.86 18.66 15.69
CA ASP A 28 -3.80 18.84 14.26
C ASP A 28 -3.62 17.46 13.57
N SER A 29 -4.56 16.58 13.86
CA SER A 29 -4.50 15.16 13.51
C SER A 29 -4.62 14.88 12.01
N ASN A 30 -3.80 13.98 11.50
CA ASN A 30 -3.94 13.43 10.15
C ASN A 30 -5.02 12.34 10.08
N GLN A 31 -5.23 11.61 11.17
CA GLN A 31 -6.09 10.43 11.20
C GLN A 31 -7.15 10.50 12.31
N GLN A 32 -8.18 9.66 12.21
CA GLN A 32 -9.17 9.45 13.28
C GLN A 32 -9.04 8.08 13.93
N LEU A 33 -8.47 7.13 13.18
CA LEU A 33 -8.34 5.73 13.55
C LEU A 33 -6.95 5.46 14.13
N SER A 34 -6.85 4.55 15.08
CA SER A 34 -5.55 4.06 15.58
C SER A 34 -4.81 3.29 14.49
N LEU A 35 -3.52 3.02 14.67
CA LEU A 35 -2.76 2.23 13.70
C LEU A 35 -3.39 0.86 13.45
N ALA A 36 -3.87 0.20 14.50
CA ALA A 36 -4.55 -1.10 14.38
C ALA A 36 -5.87 -0.99 13.60
N GLN A 37 -6.68 0.04 13.87
CA GLN A 37 -7.93 0.26 13.13
C GLN A 37 -7.71 0.65 11.67
N GLN A 38 -6.61 1.35 11.36
CA GLN A 38 -6.23 1.60 9.96
C GLN A 38 -5.89 0.29 9.26
N LEU A 39 -5.14 -0.62 9.91
CA LEU A 39 -4.86 -1.95 9.38
C LEU A 39 -6.14 -2.79 9.20
N ASP A 40 -7.13 -2.67 10.09
CA ASP A 40 -8.43 -3.34 9.98
C ASP A 40 -9.26 -2.89 8.74
N ILE A 41 -8.97 -1.72 8.17
CA ILE A 41 -9.60 -1.22 6.93
C ILE A 41 -8.69 -1.34 5.69
N ASP A 42 -7.83 -2.36 5.69
CA ASP A 42 -6.93 -2.72 4.59
C ASP A 42 -5.81 -1.72 4.27
N VAL A 43 -5.52 -0.76 5.17
CA VAL A 43 -4.28 0.02 5.08
C VAL A 43 -3.10 -0.94 5.25
N ARG A 44 -2.13 -0.88 4.34
CA ARG A 44 -0.87 -1.65 4.39
C ARG A 44 0.36 -0.79 4.15
N GLY A 45 0.20 0.51 3.91
CA GLY A 45 1.26 1.52 3.98
C GLY A 45 1.06 2.39 5.22
N LEU A 46 1.98 2.32 6.17
CA LEU A 46 1.97 3.18 7.36
C LEU A 46 3.18 4.10 7.35
N GLU A 47 3.04 5.28 7.93
CA GLU A 47 4.06 6.32 8.00
C GLU A 47 4.20 6.81 9.44
N LEU A 48 5.43 6.76 9.96
CA LEU A 48 5.78 7.21 11.30
C LEU A 48 6.89 8.25 11.23
N ASP A 49 6.58 9.44 11.73
CA ASP A 49 7.51 10.56 11.82
C ASP A 49 8.33 10.42 13.10
N LEU A 50 9.62 10.14 12.94
CA LEU A 50 10.48 9.84 14.07
C LEU A 50 11.28 11.07 14.46
N HIS A 51 11.01 11.61 15.65
CA HIS A 51 11.76 12.70 16.26
C HIS A 51 12.60 12.19 17.43
N TYR A 52 13.72 12.84 17.71
CA TYR A 52 14.51 12.55 18.91
C TYR A 52 14.37 13.68 19.92
N LEU A 53 13.59 13.51 20.99
CA LEU A 53 13.14 14.61 21.85
C LEU A 53 13.51 14.41 23.32
N PRO A 54 13.82 15.47 24.08
CA PRO A 54 14.03 15.38 25.52
C PRO A 54 12.72 14.98 26.23
N ARG A 55 12.82 14.07 27.20
CA ARG A 55 11.69 13.56 27.98
C ARG A 55 11.75 14.04 29.42
N LEU A 56 10.64 14.56 29.94
CA LEU A 56 10.57 15.04 31.33
C LEU A 56 10.74 13.88 32.32
N GLU A 57 10.08 12.76 32.05
CA GLU A 57 10.12 11.52 32.79
C GLU A 57 11.51 10.85 32.80
N LEU A 58 12.38 11.19 31.84
CA LEU A 58 13.77 10.73 31.80
C LEU A 58 14.77 11.82 32.24
N LEU A 59 14.31 12.82 32.99
CA LEU A 59 15.14 13.94 33.48
C LEU A 59 15.87 14.68 32.36
N GLY A 60 15.21 14.88 31.22
CA GLY A 60 15.73 15.58 30.06
C GLY A 60 16.58 14.72 29.11
N LYS A 61 16.79 13.42 29.42
CA LYS A 61 17.36 12.50 28.43
C LYS A 61 16.43 12.39 27.23
N ARG A 62 17.03 12.21 26.05
CA ARG A 62 16.29 12.14 24.80
C ARG A 62 15.86 10.72 24.49
N GLU A 63 14.72 10.60 23.81
CA GLU A 63 14.17 9.33 23.36
C GLU A 63 13.53 9.49 21.98
N VAL A 64 13.51 8.41 21.19
CA VAL A 64 12.84 8.38 19.89
C VAL A 64 11.33 8.42 20.11
N THR A 65 10.71 9.46 19.60
CA THR A 65 9.30 9.82 19.78
C THR A 65 8.61 9.83 18.43
N VAL A 66 7.39 9.31 18.35
CA VAL A 66 6.57 9.37 17.14
C VAL A 66 5.71 10.62 17.21
N CYS A 67 5.95 11.58 16.34
CA CYS A 67 5.30 12.89 16.41
C CYS A 67 5.17 13.51 15.03
N HIS A 68 4.00 14.02 14.71
CA HIS A 68 3.84 14.92 13.57
C HIS A 68 4.21 16.35 13.96
N GLY A 69 5.41 16.79 13.55
CA GLY A 69 5.93 18.12 13.85
C GLY A 69 6.98 18.57 12.83
N LEU A 70 7.40 19.83 12.93
CA LEU A 70 8.44 20.37 12.05
C LEU A 70 9.80 19.76 12.35
N ALA A 71 10.70 19.78 11.38
CA ALA A 71 12.06 19.28 11.52
C ALA A 71 12.85 19.91 12.70
N PRO A 72 13.93 19.25 13.20
CA PRO A 72 14.74 19.74 14.32
C PRO A 72 15.34 21.13 14.15
N ASN A 73 15.60 21.57 12.92
CA ASN A 73 16.07 22.94 12.62
C ASN A 73 15.02 24.02 12.92
N ASN A 74 13.74 23.64 12.98
CA ASN A 74 12.63 24.45 13.47
C ASN A 74 12.29 24.13 14.93
N GLY A 75 13.18 23.46 15.66
CA GLY A 75 13.01 23.17 17.08
C GLY A 75 12.01 22.06 17.40
N ASN A 76 11.62 21.22 16.43
CA ASN A 76 10.56 20.22 16.60
C ASN A 76 9.19 20.83 16.97
N LEU A 77 8.90 22.03 16.46
CA LEU A 77 7.62 22.69 16.70
C LEU A 77 6.45 21.80 16.25
N GLY A 78 5.49 21.56 17.13
CA GLY A 78 4.42 20.58 16.95
C GLY A 78 4.56 19.38 17.89
N CYS A 79 5.79 19.07 18.31
CA CYS A 79 6.06 18.01 19.27
C CYS A 79 6.19 18.52 20.71
N THR A 80 5.62 17.76 21.62
CA THR A 80 5.54 18.00 23.06
C THR A 80 5.81 16.72 23.85
N ASN A 81 4.76 15.96 24.18
CA ASN A 81 4.78 14.77 25.03
C ASN A 81 4.25 13.52 24.31
N GLU A 82 4.34 13.50 22.97
CA GLU A 82 3.95 12.36 22.13
C GLU A 82 4.63 11.08 22.58
N PRO A 83 4.04 9.89 22.38
CA PRO A 83 4.60 8.67 22.92
C PRO A 83 5.94 8.28 22.26
N PRO A 84 6.82 7.60 23.03
CA PRO A 84 8.03 7.02 22.46
C PRO A 84 7.69 5.91 21.47
N LEU A 85 8.60 5.63 20.54
CA LEU A 85 8.44 4.55 19.55
C LEU A 85 8.16 3.19 20.21
N THR A 86 8.73 2.94 21.39
CA THR A 86 8.52 1.75 22.22
C THR A 86 7.05 1.57 22.63
N ALA A 87 6.29 2.65 22.78
CA ALA A 87 4.87 2.61 23.11
C ALA A 87 3.96 2.51 21.87
N VAL A 88 4.43 2.96 20.70
CA VAL A 88 3.65 2.97 19.45
C VAL A 88 3.73 1.64 18.70
N LEU A 89 4.93 1.07 18.52
CA LEU A 89 5.13 -0.17 17.77
C LEU A 89 4.30 -1.38 18.24
N PRO A 90 3.97 -1.54 19.54
CA PRO A 90 3.08 -2.61 19.99
C PRO A 90 1.72 -2.64 19.27
N GLN A 91 1.18 -1.52 18.80
CA GLN A 91 -0.09 -1.52 18.03
C GLN A 91 0.06 -2.34 16.74
N ILE A 92 1.14 -2.11 15.99
CA ILE A 92 1.46 -2.83 14.74
C ILE A 92 1.83 -4.28 15.04
N LYS A 93 2.73 -4.51 16.00
CA LYS A 93 3.18 -5.86 16.39
C LYS A 93 2.00 -6.74 16.80
N ASN A 94 1.13 -6.23 17.67
CA ASN A 94 0.03 -7.02 18.20
C ASN A 94 -0.95 -7.37 17.09
N TRP A 95 -1.26 -6.43 16.20
CA TRP A 95 -2.12 -6.67 15.05
C TRP A 95 -1.56 -7.75 14.10
N LEU A 96 -0.28 -7.67 13.74
CA LEU A 96 0.37 -8.66 12.86
C LEU A 96 0.41 -10.08 13.46
N ASN A 97 0.37 -10.18 14.80
CA ASN A 97 0.40 -11.46 15.51
C ASN A 97 -0.99 -12.01 15.85
N ILE A 98 -2.08 -11.35 15.44
CA ILE A 98 -3.43 -11.92 15.57
C ILE A 98 -3.51 -13.19 14.71
N PRO A 99 -4.05 -14.31 15.24
CA PRO A 99 -4.28 -15.51 14.44
C PRO A 99 -5.12 -15.19 13.20
N GLY A 100 -4.58 -15.50 12.02
CA GLY A 100 -5.21 -15.17 10.73
C GLY A 100 -4.54 -14.01 9.99
N HIS A 101 -3.69 -13.22 10.64
CA HIS A 101 -2.94 -12.11 9.98
C HIS A 101 -1.54 -12.54 9.54
N THR A 102 -1.23 -13.84 9.49
CA THR A 102 0.11 -14.35 9.15
C THR A 102 0.49 -14.13 7.68
N ASP A 103 -0.49 -13.90 6.83
CA ASP A 103 -0.30 -13.57 5.41
C ASP A 103 -0.23 -12.05 5.15
N GLU A 104 -0.30 -11.23 6.20
CA GLU A 104 -0.25 -9.78 6.06
C GLU A 104 1.18 -9.28 5.85
N VAL A 105 1.33 -8.31 4.94
CA VAL A 105 2.60 -7.62 4.71
C VAL A 105 2.35 -6.12 4.66
N ILE A 106 3.06 -5.38 5.50
CA ILE A 106 2.99 -3.93 5.57
C ILE A 106 4.28 -3.28 5.08
N LEU A 107 4.14 -2.12 4.45
CA LEU A 107 5.20 -1.19 4.16
C LEU A 107 5.18 -0.12 5.27
N LEU A 108 6.22 -0.05 6.08
CA LEU A 108 6.34 0.92 7.17
C LEU A 108 7.39 1.96 6.79
N TYR A 109 6.91 3.13 6.40
CA TYR A 109 7.75 4.30 6.12
C TYR A 109 8.11 5.01 7.43
N LEU A 110 9.41 5.19 7.63
CA LEU A 110 9.96 5.93 8.76
C LEU A 110 10.44 7.29 8.22
N GLU A 111 9.69 8.35 8.47
CA GLU A 111 10.17 9.69 8.13
C GLU A 111 11.26 10.10 9.13
N ASP A 112 12.42 10.49 8.59
CA ASP A 112 13.59 10.82 9.40
C ASP A 112 13.59 12.29 9.82
N GLU A 113 13.08 12.54 11.01
CA GLU A 113 13.33 13.76 11.77
C GLU A 113 14.21 13.50 13.02
N LEU A 114 14.92 12.37 13.01
CA LEU A 114 15.85 11.98 14.06
C LEU A 114 17.11 12.83 13.98
N ARG A 115 17.72 12.88 12.77
CA ARG A 115 18.93 13.67 12.44
C ARG A 115 20.10 13.50 13.43
N ASP A 116 20.17 12.39 14.15
CA ASP A 116 21.13 12.13 15.22
C ASP A 116 21.58 10.66 15.19
N ALA A 117 22.90 10.43 15.26
CA ALA A 117 23.48 9.09 15.16
C ALA A 117 23.06 8.15 16.31
N THR A 118 22.91 8.68 17.52
CA THR A 118 22.46 7.93 18.70
C THR A 118 21.02 7.51 18.51
N ALA A 119 20.19 8.43 17.99
CA ALA A 119 18.78 8.19 17.77
C ALA A 119 18.54 7.04 16.78
N TYR A 120 19.29 6.98 15.66
CA TYR A 120 19.20 5.86 14.71
C TYR A 120 19.45 4.50 15.37
N SER A 121 20.50 4.40 16.19
CA SER A 121 20.82 3.14 16.88
C SER A 121 19.72 2.71 17.86
N SER A 122 19.14 3.67 18.60
CA SER A 122 18.03 3.39 19.52
C SER A 122 16.71 3.06 18.80
N ALA A 123 16.45 3.69 17.66
CA ALA A 123 15.29 3.39 16.83
C ALA A 123 15.37 1.96 16.28
N LEU A 124 16.54 1.58 15.74
CA LEU A 124 16.79 0.21 15.27
C LEU A 124 16.62 -0.83 16.37
N ALA A 125 17.24 -0.62 17.54
CA ALA A 125 17.07 -1.53 18.67
C ALA A 125 15.60 -1.69 19.05
N THR A 126 14.85 -0.58 19.09
CA THR A 126 13.41 -0.60 19.40
C THR A 126 12.58 -1.36 18.35
N LEU A 127 12.87 -1.16 17.06
CA LEU A 127 12.23 -1.87 15.95
C LEU A 127 12.50 -3.38 16.04
N GLU A 128 13.76 -3.76 16.18
CA GLU A 128 14.20 -5.15 16.29
C GLU A 128 13.64 -5.85 17.52
N ASP A 129 13.61 -5.19 18.68
CA ASP A 129 13.12 -5.79 19.91
C ASP A 129 11.59 -5.95 19.89
N THR A 130 10.88 -5.00 19.25
CA THR A 130 9.42 -4.96 19.30
C THR A 130 8.78 -5.79 18.20
N LEU A 131 9.22 -5.65 16.95
CA LEU A 131 8.60 -6.26 15.77
C LEU A 131 8.99 -7.75 15.65
N ARG A 132 8.54 -8.53 16.63
CA ARG A 132 8.79 -9.96 16.73
C ARG A 132 7.49 -10.74 16.87
N ARG A 133 7.55 -11.99 16.42
CA ARG A 133 6.57 -13.04 16.72
C ARG A 133 6.64 -13.44 18.19
N PRO A 134 5.61 -14.13 18.73
CA PRO A 134 5.64 -14.67 20.08
C PRO A 134 6.81 -15.63 20.37
N ASP A 135 7.32 -16.30 19.34
CA ASP A 135 8.49 -17.20 19.44
C ASP A 135 9.84 -16.47 19.32
N GLY A 136 9.83 -15.14 19.21
CA GLY A 136 11.02 -14.30 19.13
C GLY A 136 11.57 -14.09 17.72
N GLN A 137 11.01 -14.73 16.69
CA GLN A 137 11.45 -14.49 15.31
C GLN A 137 11.13 -13.05 14.86
N SER A 138 12.02 -12.44 14.08
CA SER A 138 11.81 -11.10 13.53
C SER A 138 10.64 -11.09 12.54
N LEU A 139 9.84 -10.03 12.56
CA LEU A 139 8.84 -9.73 11.53
C LEU A 139 9.44 -8.88 10.41
N ILE A 140 10.67 -8.40 10.53
CA ILE A 140 11.29 -7.45 9.60
C ILE A 140 11.89 -8.19 8.40
N TYR A 141 11.61 -7.68 7.21
CA TYR A 141 12.27 -8.10 5.98
C TYR A 141 13.54 -7.26 5.82
N HIS A 142 14.69 -7.86 6.12
CA HIS A 142 15.95 -7.13 6.16
C HIS A 142 16.58 -6.94 4.77
N PRO A 143 17.25 -5.80 4.54
CA PRO A 143 18.13 -5.61 3.41
C PRO A 143 19.24 -6.66 3.27
N ASP A 144 19.46 -7.14 2.05
CA ASP A 144 20.65 -7.93 1.72
C ASP A 144 21.88 -6.99 1.66
N PRO A 145 22.91 -7.19 2.50
CA PRO A 145 24.13 -6.39 2.46
C PRO A 145 24.82 -6.40 1.09
N ALA A 146 24.66 -7.47 0.29
CA ALA A 146 25.21 -7.54 -1.07
C ALA A 146 24.55 -6.53 -2.03
N GLY A 147 23.34 -6.04 -1.71
CA GLY A 147 22.63 -5.01 -2.45
C GLY A 147 23.03 -3.58 -2.10
N ARG A 148 24.03 -3.38 -1.22
CA ARG A 148 24.43 -2.04 -0.76
C ARG A 148 25.05 -1.23 -1.88
N ALA A 149 24.45 -0.09 -2.18
CA ALA A 149 24.94 0.87 -3.15
C ALA A 149 26.10 1.71 -2.58
N THR A 150 26.75 2.50 -3.45
CA THR A 150 27.90 3.35 -3.10
C THR A 150 27.58 4.43 -2.07
N ASN A 151 26.31 4.84 -1.95
CA ASN A 151 25.83 5.78 -0.93
C ASN A 151 25.65 5.12 0.45
N GLY A 152 26.00 3.83 0.60
CA GLY A 152 25.93 3.10 1.85
C GLY A 152 24.56 2.52 2.19
N CYS A 153 23.55 2.71 1.35
CA CYS A 153 22.18 2.21 1.56
C CYS A 153 21.84 1.06 0.61
N VAL A 154 20.89 0.22 0.99
CA VAL A 154 20.32 -0.80 0.11
C VAL A 154 18.97 -0.30 -0.43
N PRO A 155 18.77 -0.22 -1.76
CA PRO A 155 17.51 0.27 -2.32
C PRO A 155 16.36 -0.73 -2.05
N LEU A 156 15.14 -0.20 -1.88
CA LEU A 156 13.92 -0.99 -1.80
C LEU A 156 13.83 -1.93 -3.02
N PRO A 157 13.77 -3.26 -2.83
CA PRO A 157 13.82 -4.20 -3.94
C PRO A 157 12.46 -4.29 -4.64
N LEU A 158 12.19 -3.37 -5.56
CA LEU A 158 10.90 -3.19 -6.24
C LEU A 158 10.35 -4.43 -6.97
N GLN A 159 11.22 -5.38 -7.32
CA GLN A 159 10.82 -6.65 -7.96
C GLN A 159 10.36 -7.73 -6.96
N THR A 160 10.60 -7.53 -5.66
CA THR A 160 10.14 -8.40 -4.58
C THR A 160 8.63 -8.31 -4.45
N SER A 161 7.97 -9.42 -4.17
CA SER A 161 6.54 -9.48 -3.90
C SER A 161 6.25 -9.68 -2.42
N ARG A 162 4.99 -9.44 -2.00
CA ARG A 162 4.53 -9.80 -0.64
C ARG A 162 4.69 -11.31 -0.36
N ASN A 163 4.62 -12.18 -1.37
CA ASN A 163 4.90 -13.61 -1.21
C ASN A 163 6.36 -13.86 -0.82
N ASP A 164 7.29 -13.14 -1.45
CA ASP A 164 8.73 -13.32 -1.17
C ASP A 164 9.08 -12.84 0.25
N VAL A 165 8.48 -11.72 0.67
CA VAL A 165 8.59 -11.22 2.06
C VAL A 165 8.11 -12.27 3.06
N ARG A 166 6.94 -12.87 2.83
CA ARG A 166 6.42 -13.97 3.68
C ARG A 166 7.25 -15.23 3.62
N ALA A 167 7.78 -15.58 2.45
CA ALA A 167 8.65 -16.75 2.29
C ALA A 167 9.96 -16.58 3.08
N ALA A 168 10.41 -15.35 3.30
CA ALA A 168 11.51 -15.03 4.21
C ALA A 168 11.12 -15.05 5.71
N GLY A 169 9.85 -15.38 6.04
CA GLY A 169 9.33 -15.38 7.41
C GLY A 169 8.91 -14.01 7.93
N ALA A 170 9.01 -12.96 7.11
CA ALA A 170 8.78 -11.57 7.48
C ALA A 170 7.36 -11.08 7.10
N GLN A 171 6.98 -9.94 7.67
CA GLN A 171 5.73 -9.23 7.42
C GLN A 171 5.88 -7.71 7.33
N VAL A 172 7.03 -7.14 7.73
CA VAL A 172 7.25 -5.69 7.77
C VAL A 172 8.42 -5.34 6.84
N VAL A 173 8.16 -4.49 5.85
CA VAL A 173 9.20 -3.87 5.01
C VAL A 173 9.42 -2.45 5.52
N LEU A 174 10.58 -2.20 6.12
CA LEU A 174 10.96 -0.88 6.61
C LEU A 174 11.57 -0.05 5.48
N VAL A 175 11.07 1.17 5.28
CA VAL A 175 11.60 2.11 4.27
C VAL A 175 11.86 3.49 4.85
N SER A 176 12.85 4.18 4.30
CA SER A 176 13.09 5.61 4.57
C SER A 176 13.90 6.27 3.46
N SER A 177 14.22 7.56 3.63
CA SER A 177 15.35 8.21 2.96
C SER A 177 16.67 7.44 3.20
N CYS A 178 17.69 7.69 2.36
CA CYS A 178 18.97 6.98 2.50
C CYS A 178 19.75 7.49 3.72
N ILE A 179 19.86 6.64 4.74
CA ILE A 179 20.60 6.91 5.97
C ILE A 179 21.51 5.70 6.24
N PRO A 180 22.82 5.82 6.05
CA PRO A 180 23.75 4.70 6.23
C PRO A 180 23.68 4.06 7.62
N ASN A 181 23.45 4.86 8.66
CA ASN A 181 23.46 4.44 10.06
C ASN A 181 22.40 3.39 10.44
N TRP A 182 21.30 3.25 9.68
CA TRP A 182 20.29 2.23 9.91
C TRP A 182 19.98 1.34 8.69
N SER A 183 20.80 1.48 7.65
CA SER A 183 20.65 0.78 6.36
C SER A 183 20.80 -0.75 6.44
N ALA A 184 21.17 -1.29 7.60
CA ALA A 184 21.21 -2.72 7.83
C ALA A 184 19.81 -3.34 7.89
N ASP A 185 18.81 -2.57 8.35
CA ASP A 185 17.45 -3.05 8.59
C ASP A 185 16.40 -2.23 7.82
N VAL A 186 16.75 -1.01 7.39
CA VAL A 186 15.85 -0.10 6.67
C VAL A 186 16.30 0.06 5.22
N PHE A 187 15.43 -0.28 4.27
CA PHE A 187 15.68 0.00 2.87
C PHE A 187 15.60 1.50 2.60
N THR A 188 16.47 2.00 1.73
CA THR A 188 16.20 3.32 1.16
C THR A 188 15.18 3.20 0.04
N TRP A 189 14.10 3.96 0.13
CA TRP A 189 13.20 4.12 -1.00
C TRP A 189 13.63 5.26 -1.93
N LYS A 190 14.66 6.05 -1.57
CA LYS A 190 15.13 7.22 -2.33
C LYS A 190 15.71 6.80 -3.69
N GLY A 191 15.04 7.18 -4.77
CA GLY A 191 15.33 6.75 -6.13
C GLY A 191 14.35 5.70 -6.64
N PRO A 192 14.09 4.59 -5.93
CA PRO A 192 12.96 3.69 -6.20
C PRO A 192 11.58 4.37 -6.18
N GLU A 193 11.41 5.42 -5.38
CA GLU A 193 10.17 6.19 -5.26
C GLU A 193 10.12 7.38 -6.24
N VAL A 194 8.91 7.79 -6.57
CA VAL A 194 8.59 9.18 -6.90
C VAL A 194 7.38 9.56 -6.08
N GLU A 195 7.32 10.80 -5.58
CA GLU A 195 6.22 11.21 -4.73
C GLU A 195 5.79 12.66 -4.95
N SER A 196 4.53 12.96 -4.64
CA SER A 196 4.03 14.33 -4.62
C SER A 196 2.88 14.51 -3.62
N GLY A 197 2.96 15.58 -2.83
CA GLY A 197 1.85 16.11 -2.01
C GLY A 197 1.01 17.18 -2.72
N SER A 198 1.33 17.53 -3.97
CA SER A 198 0.60 18.53 -4.76
C SER A 198 0.18 17.96 -6.12
N THR A 199 -1.13 17.95 -6.36
CA THR A 199 -1.72 17.27 -7.52
C THR A 199 -2.83 18.05 -8.25
N PRO A 200 -2.80 19.40 -8.32
CA PRO A 200 -3.91 20.17 -8.90
C PRO A 200 -4.10 19.94 -10.40
N GLY A 201 -3.08 19.46 -11.12
CA GLY A 201 -3.09 19.25 -12.57
C GLY A 201 -3.32 17.80 -13.03
N TYR A 202 -3.53 16.86 -12.11
CA TYR A 202 -3.63 15.43 -12.46
C TYR A 202 -4.80 15.17 -13.43
N GLN A 203 -4.55 14.47 -14.53
CA GLN A 203 -5.56 14.14 -15.54
C GLN A 203 -5.89 12.63 -15.53
N PRO A 204 -7.09 12.22 -15.97
CA PRO A 204 -7.40 10.82 -16.20
C PRO A 204 -6.45 10.17 -17.22
N TYR A 205 -6.37 8.83 -17.18
CA TYR A 205 -5.72 8.05 -18.23
C TYR A 205 -6.32 8.42 -19.61
N PRO A 206 -5.51 8.54 -20.67
CA PRO A 206 -4.08 8.22 -20.76
C PRO A 206 -3.14 9.38 -20.40
N THR A 207 -3.66 10.56 -20.07
CA THR A 207 -2.84 11.77 -19.87
C THR A 207 -2.07 11.73 -18.54
N CYS A 208 -2.71 11.28 -17.46
CA CYS A 208 -2.07 11.10 -16.15
C CYS A 208 -1.36 12.36 -15.62
N ASP A 209 -0.36 12.19 -14.74
CA ASP A 209 0.55 13.28 -14.37
C ASP A 209 1.56 13.56 -15.51
N VAL A 210 1.53 14.78 -16.04
CA VAL A 210 2.42 15.23 -17.11
C VAL A 210 3.91 15.21 -16.74
N THR A 211 4.22 15.10 -15.46
CA THR A 211 5.61 15.02 -14.95
C THR A 211 6.21 13.63 -15.16
N TYR A 212 5.38 12.59 -15.24
CA TYR A 212 5.81 11.20 -15.24
C TYR A 212 5.47 10.48 -16.54
N GLY A 213 6.50 9.92 -17.18
CA GLY A 213 6.36 9.01 -18.30
C GLY A 213 5.76 7.66 -17.90
N SER A 214 5.31 6.88 -18.88
CA SER A 214 4.76 5.54 -18.64
C SER A 214 5.74 4.56 -17.99
N ASP A 215 7.04 4.76 -18.19
CA ASP A 215 8.11 3.96 -17.59
C ASP A 215 8.18 4.14 -16.07
N VAL A 216 7.90 5.34 -15.56
CA VAL A 216 7.84 5.64 -14.13
C VAL A 216 6.77 4.78 -13.46
N TYR A 217 5.53 4.81 -13.98
CA TYR A 217 4.43 4.00 -13.45
C TYR A 217 4.67 2.49 -13.55
N ALA A 218 5.49 2.03 -14.50
CA ALA A 218 5.81 0.61 -14.67
C ALA A 218 6.93 0.12 -13.73
N THR A 219 7.83 1.00 -13.31
CA THR A 219 9.11 0.61 -12.68
C THR A 219 9.35 1.19 -11.29
N LYS A 220 8.57 2.18 -10.86
CA LYS A 220 8.77 2.90 -9.59
C LYS A 220 7.66 2.60 -8.58
N LEU A 221 7.91 2.94 -7.32
CA LEU A 221 6.85 3.16 -6.34
C LEU A 221 6.37 4.62 -6.49
N VAL A 222 5.16 4.82 -7.02
CA VAL A 222 4.58 6.14 -7.29
C VAL A 222 3.62 6.48 -6.15
N ARG A 223 4.04 7.40 -5.30
CA ARG A 223 3.30 7.82 -4.09
C ARG A 223 2.62 9.17 -4.29
N TYR A 224 1.34 9.26 -3.93
CA TYR A 224 0.67 10.54 -3.73
C TYR A 224 0.05 10.59 -2.36
N TYR A 225 0.26 11.69 -1.65
CA TYR A 225 -0.20 11.84 -0.27
C TYR A 225 -0.98 13.14 -0.10
N GLU A 226 -1.88 13.13 0.88
CA GLU A 226 -2.52 14.32 1.39
C GLU A 226 -1.71 14.87 2.54
N ASP A 227 -1.91 16.15 2.81
CA ASP A 227 -1.27 16.85 3.91
C ASP A 227 -2.31 17.86 4.39
N SER A 228 -3.25 17.45 5.23
CA SER A 228 -4.46 18.20 5.61
C SER A 228 -4.29 19.09 6.86
N THR A 229 -3.10 19.09 7.45
CA THR A 229 -2.81 19.67 8.76
C THR A 229 -2.49 21.17 8.72
N LEU A 230 -2.77 21.85 9.84
CA LEU A 230 -2.55 23.27 10.09
C LEU A 230 -1.07 23.60 10.31
N VAL A 231 -0.25 22.71 10.87
CA VAL A 231 1.21 22.88 11.04
C VAL A 231 1.88 23.03 9.66
N SER A 232 1.45 22.23 8.68
CA SER A 232 1.81 22.44 7.28
C SER A 232 1.27 23.76 6.72
N ALA A 233 0.06 24.17 7.11
CA ALA A 233 -0.54 25.45 6.71
C ALA A 233 0.12 26.70 7.36
N LEU A 234 0.72 26.59 8.54
CA LEU A 234 1.50 27.65 9.19
C LEU A 234 2.77 27.98 8.39
N THR A 235 3.25 27.04 7.57
CA THR A 235 4.34 27.28 6.62
C THR A 235 3.85 27.74 5.23
N LYS A 236 2.54 27.63 4.93
CA LYS A 236 1.90 28.03 3.65
C LYS A 236 0.46 28.56 3.87
N PRO A 237 0.28 29.84 4.23
CA PRO A 237 -0.99 30.42 4.73
C PRO A 237 -2.10 30.66 3.66
N THR A 238 -2.09 29.96 2.52
CA THR A 238 -2.99 30.24 1.39
C THR A 238 -3.86 29.07 0.96
N ARG A 239 -4.19 28.11 1.84
CA ARG A 239 -5.02 26.98 1.40
C ARG A 239 -6.50 27.36 1.28
N PRO A 240 -7.11 27.30 0.08
CA PRO A 240 -8.51 27.64 -0.14
C PRO A 240 -9.46 26.50 0.29
N PRO A 241 -10.76 26.80 0.50
CA PRO A 241 -11.77 25.84 1.00
C PRO A 241 -12.10 24.69 0.04
N ALA A 242 -11.78 24.81 -1.24
CA ALA A 242 -11.63 23.66 -2.14
C ALA A 242 -10.13 23.38 -2.23
N ASN A 243 -9.67 22.25 -1.71
CA ASN A 243 -8.27 21.84 -1.84
C ASN A 243 -8.10 21.12 -3.19
N PRO A 244 -7.64 21.77 -4.29
CA PRO A 244 -7.45 21.10 -5.58
C PRO A 244 -6.40 19.99 -5.51
N ALA A 245 -5.57 19.97 -4.46
CA ALA A 245 -4.62 18.91 -4.18
C ALA A 245 -5.22 17.72 -3.41
N ALA A 246 -6.45 17.82 -2.88
CA ALA A 246 -7.10 16.70 -2.19
C ALA A 246 -7.24 15.47 -3.10
N LEU A 247 -7.14 14.29 -2.51
CA LEU A 247 -7.30 13.02 -3.19
C LEU A 247 -8.78 12.61 -3.20
N THR A 248 -9.64 13.36 -3.89
CA THR A 248 -11.06 12.98 -4.04
C THR A 248 -11.22 11.57 -4.64
N PRO A 249 -12.33 10.84 -4.39
CA PRO A 249 -12.54 9.50 -4.95
C PRO A 249 -12.34 9.43 -6.48
N ALA A 250 -12.87 10.40 -7.23
CA ALA A 250 -12.71 10.44 -8.69
C ALA A 250 -11.24 10.56 -9.12
N LYS A 251 -10.44 11.33 -8.37
CA LYS A 251 -9.01 11.51 -8.62
C LYS A 251 -8.19 10.28 -8.23
N VAL A 252 -8.54 9.61 -7.14
CA VAL A 252 -7.94 8.33 -6.73
C VAL A 252 -8.18 7.26 -7.78
N GLN A 253 -9.38 7.19 -8.36
CA GLN A 253 -9.67 6.26 -9.46
C GLN A 253 -8.80 6.58 -10.68
N ALA A 254 -8.74 7.85 -11.09
CA ALA A 254 -7.88 8.29 -12.20
C ALA A 254 -6.39 7.96 -11.96
N MET A 255 -5.90 8.18 -10.75
CA MET A 255 -4.53 7.86 -10.33
C MET A 255 -4.26 6.35 -10.37
N THR A 256 -5.21 5.55 -9.88
CA THR A 256 -5.15 4.08 -9.93
C THR A 256 -5.09 3.58 -11.37
N ASP A 257 -5.90 4.14 -12.26
CA ASP A 257 -5.93 3.83 -13.70
C ASP A 257 -4.63 4.28 -14.41
N CYS A 258 -3.91 5.25 -13.85
CA CYS A 258 -2.60 5.67 -14.33
C CYS A 258 -1.44 4.82 -13.77
N GLY A 259 -1.66 4.03 -12.71
CA GLY A 259 -0.65 3.17 -12.11
C GLY A 259 0.00 3.75 -10.85
N VAL A 260 -0.60 4.76 -10.23
CA VAL A 260 -0.27 5.13 -8.85
C VAL A 260 -0.52 3.92 -7.95
N ASN A 261 0.49 3.56 -7.19
CA ASN A 261 0.50 2.29 -6.46
C ASN A 261 0.74 2.48 -4.95
N LEU A 262 0.94 3.71 -4.47
CA LEU A 262 0.91 4.03 -3.05
C LEU A 262 0.15 5.35 -2.80
N PHE A 263 -0.87 5.29 -1.96
CA PHE A 263 -1.55 6.50 -1.47
C PHE A 263 -1.17 6.76 -0.02
N GLY A 264 -1.09 8.04 0.37
CA GLY A 264 -0.99 8.47 1.77
C GLY A 264 -2.22 9.30 2.11
N PHE A 265 -3.33 8.65 2.46
CA PHE A 265 -4.58 9.34 2.78
C PHE A 265 -4.55 9.97 4.16
N ASP A 266 -5.19 11.13 4.29
CA ASP A 266 -5.59 11.70 5.56
C ASP A 266 -7.07 11.40 5.83
N GLN A 267 -7.42 11.29 7.11
CA GLN A 267 -8.79 11.19 7.61
C GLN A 267 -9.57 10.00 7.02
N LEU A 268 -8.87 8.88 6.77
CA LEU A 268 -9.48 7.71 6.15
C LEU A 268 -10.42 7.00 7.14
N LEU A 269 -11.64 6.69 6.70
CA LEU A 269 -12.66 5.98 7.46
C LEU A 269 -13.19 4.78 6.65
N PRO A 270 -13.81 3.76 7.27
CA PRO A 270 -14.22 2.53 6.58
C PRO A 270 -15.10 2.74 5.34
N GLU A 271 -15.94 3.77 5.34
CA GLU A 271 -16.92 4.06 4.27
C GLU A 271 -16.41 5.11 3.28
N ASP A 272 -15.13 5.47 3.36
CA ASP A 272 -14.55 6.49 2.51
C ASP A 272 -14.49 6.02 1.05
N GLY A 273 -15.11 6.80 0.15
CA GLY A 273 -15.16 6.47 -1.28
C GLY A 273 -13.79 6.37 -1.95
N ARG A 274 -12.73 6.91 -1.34
CA ARG A 274 -11.35 6.77 -1.81
C ARG A 274 -10.88 5.31 -1.75
N ILE A 275 -11.30 4.54 -0.75
CA ILE A 275 -10.98 3.10 -0.65
C ILE A 275 -11.56 2.37 -1.88
N GLN A 276 -12.85 2.59 -2.15
CA GLN A 276 -13.52 1.99 -3.32
C GLN A 276 -12.89 2.42 -4.65
N ALA A 277 -12.42 3.66 -4.74
CA ALA A 277 -11.74 4.19 -5.91
C ALA A 277 -10.35 3.57 -6.17
N THR A 278 -9.74 2.92 -5.17
CA THR A 278 -8.51 2.14 -5.39
C THR A 278 -8.79 0.80 -6.07
N LEU A 279 -10.01 0.28 -5.97
CA LEU A 279 -10.38 -0.95 -6.66
C LEU A 279 -10.48 -0.66 -8.16
N TRP A 280 -9.78 -1.44 -8.98
CA TRP A 280 -9.74 -1.25 -10.44
C TRP A 280 -10.23 -2.46 -11.23
N SER A 281 -10.28 -3.64 -10.60
CA SER A 281 -10.62 -4.91 -11.24
C SER A 281 -12.13 -5.16 -11.24
N TRP A 282 -12.64 -5.86 -10.23
CA TRP A 282 -14.05 -6.27 -10.14
C TRP A 282 -15.00 -5.09 -10.01
N ALA A 283 -16.16 -5.20 -10.66
CA ALA A 283 -17.28 -4.32 -10.39
C ALA A 283 -17.82 -4.60 -8.97
N PRO A 284 -18.56 -3.65 -8.35
CA PRO A 284 -19.27 -3.92 -7.11
C PRO A 284 -20.11 -5.20 -7.22
N ASP A 285 -20.08 -6.01 -6.16
CA ASP A 285 -20.80 -7.29 -6.04
C ASP A 285 -20.39 -8.41 -7.03
N GLU A 286 -19.23 -8.28 -7.69
CA GLU A 286 -18.65 -9.31 -8.55
C GLU A 286 -17.45 -10.03 -7.88
N PRO A 287 -17.14 -11.28 -8.25
CA PRO A 287 -17.86 -12.11 -9.23
C PRO A 287 -19.19 -12.67 -8.69
N ARG A 288 -20.29 -12.50 -9.44
CA ARG A 288 -21.59 -13.08 -9.09
C ARG A 288 -21.62 -14.59 -9.41
N PRO A 289 -21.91 -15.49 -8.44
CA PRO A 289 -21.87 -16.93 -8.67
C PRO A 289 -22.79 -17.45 -9.79
N THR A 290 -23.90 -16.77 -10.05
CA THR A 290 -24.90 -17.19 -11.06
C THR A 290 -24.66 -16.58 -12.44
N ALA A 291 -23.71 -15.66 -12.58
CA ALA A 291 -23.47 -14.96 -13.84
C ALA A 291 -22.54 -15.73 -14.79
N GLY A 292 -21.87 -16.78 -14.30
CA GLY A 292 -21.00 -17.66 -15.07
C GLY A 292 -19.65 -17.87 -14.39
N SER A 293 -18.78 -18.65 -15.02
CA SER A 293 -17.47 -19.02 -14.48
C SER A 293 -16.30 -18.41 -15.24
N CYS A 294 -16.56 -17.46 -16.15
CA CYS A 294 -15.54 -16.79 -16.93
C CYS A 294 -15.53 -15.30 -16.64
N THR A 295 -14.35 -14.69 -16.73
CA THR A 295 -14.17 -13.27 -16.40
C THR A 295 -14.15 -12.43 -17.65
N LEU A 296 -15.04 -11.45 -17.70
CA LEU A 296 -15.15 -10.46 -18.76
C LEU A 296 -14.76 -9.09 -18.22
N GLN A 297 -13.91 -8.34 -18.91
CA GLN A 297 -13.86 -6.90 -18.72
C GLN A 297 -15.07 -6.30 -19.43
N ALA A 298 -15.98 -5.68 -18.68
CA ALA A 298 -17.17 -5.03 -19.21
C ALA A 298 -16.82 -3.70 -19.92
N PRO A 299 -17.76 -3.11 -20.69
CA PRO A 299 -17.59 -1.78 -21.29
C PRO A 299 -17.33 -0.65 -20.28
N THR A 300 -17.51 -0.88 -18.98
CA THR A 300 -17.15 0.07 -17.92
C THR A 300 -15.68 0.00 -17.51
N GLY A 301 -14.92 -0.96 -18.06
CA GLY A 301 -13.55 -1.28 -17.65
C GLY A 301 -13.45 -2.17 -16.41
N ARG A 302 -14.56 -2.43 -15.71
CA ARG A 302 -14.63 -3.33 -14.55
C ARG A 302 -14.84 -4.78 -14.96
N TRP A 303 -14.41 -5.71 -14.13
CA TRP A 303 -14.53 -7.14 -14.35
C TRP A 303 -15.88 -7.64 -13.84
N VAL A 304 -16.50 -8.53 -14.59
CA VAL A 304 -17.76 -9.19 -14.27
C VAL A 304 -17.65 -10.67 -14.56
N ALA A 305 -18.39 -11.49 -13.82
CA ALA A 305 -18.59 -12.89 -14.18
C ALA A 305 -19.55 -12.99 -15.38
N ALA A 306 -19.25 -13.86 -16.34
CA ALA A 306 -20.07 -14.08 -17.52
C ALA A 306 -20.06 -15.55 -18.00
N PRO A 307 -21.08 -16.00 -18.76
CA PRO A 307 -21.13 -17.35 -19.31
C PRO A 307 -20.00 -17.59 -20.31
N CYS A 308 -19.20 -18.62 -20.09
CA CYS A 308 -18.01 -18.91 -20.91
C CYS A 308 -18.28 -19.16 -22.40
N ALA A 309 -19.51 -19.53 -22.75
CA ALA A 309 -19.92 -19.80 -24.12
C ALA A 309 -20.30 -18.53 -24.90
N ASP A 310 -20.49 -17.40 -24.22
CA ASP A 310 -20.89 -16.16 -24.87
C ASP A 310 -19.75 -15.65 -25.78
N PRO A 311 -20.08 -15.14 -26.97
CA PRO A 311 -19.06 -14.68 -27.91
C PRO A 311 -18.54 -13.30 -27.51
N HIS A 312 -17.28 -13.22 -27.07
CA HIS A 312 -16.57 -11.96 -26.84
C HIS A 312 -15.18 -11.97 -27.45
N PRO A 313 -14.63 -10.82 -27.87
CA PRO A 313 -13.22 -10.72 -28.20
C PRO A 313 -12.36 -11.14 -26.99
N ALA A 314 -11.22 -11.78 -27.22
CA ALA A 314 -10.29 -12.11 -26.14
C ALA A 314 -9.22 -11.03 -25.96
N ALA A 315 -8.86 -10.71 -24.72
CA ALA A 315 -7.77 -9.80 -24.39
C ALA A 315 -6.42 -10.47 -24.63
N CYS A 316 -5.75 -10.06 -25.70
CA CYS A 316 -4.46 -10.61 -26.10
C CYS A 316 -3.33 -9.62 -25.82
N ARG A 317 -2.23 -10.10 -25.25
CA ARG A 317 -1.03 -9.31 -25.00
C ARG A 317 0.10 -9.78 -25.90
N ASN A 318 0.63 -8.87 -26.73
CA ASN A 318 1.72 -9.21 -27.64
C ASN A 318 3.08 -9.22 -26.91
N ALA A 319 4.14 -9.63 -27.62
CA ALA A 319 5.50 -9.68 -27.07
C ALA A 319 6.06 -8.31 -26.62
N ALA A 320 5.54 -7.21 -27.19
CA ALA A 320 5.88 -5.84 -26.75
C ALA A 320 5.08 -5.39 -25.51
N GLY A 321 4.19 -6.23 -24.99
CA GLY A 321 3.36 -5.95 -23.83
C GLY A 321 2.11 -5.12 -24.11
N THR A 322 1.80 -4.84 -25.38
CA THR A 322 0.63 -4.07 -25.82
C THR A 322 -0.62 -4.95 -25.83
N TRP A 323 -1.74 -4.39 -25.37
CA TRP A 323 -3.05 -5.02 -25.44
C TRP A 323 -3.65 -4.91 -26.86
N THR A 324 -4.17 -6.02 -27.32
CA THR A 324 -4.87 -6.19 -28.60
C THR A 324 -6.04 -7.15 -28.38
N LEU A 325 -6.96 -7.23 -29.34
CA LEU A 325 -8.09 -8.16 -29.27
C LEU A 325 -8.05 -9.15 -30.41
N THR A 326 -8.72 -10.29 -30.20
CA THR A 326 -9.04 -11.18 -31.32
C THR A 326 -9.92 -10.45 -32.33
N PRO A 327 -9.71 -10.67 -33.64
CA PRO A 327 -10.46 -9.97 -34.69
C PRO A 327 -11.94 -10.35 -34.71
N ASN A 328 -12.27 -11.56 -34.24
CA ASN A 328 -13.63 -12.04 -34.10
C ASN A 328 -13.88 -12.42 -32.63
N PRO A 329 -15.12 -12.22 -32.13
CA PRO A 329 -15.56 -12.78 -30.86
C PRO A 329 -15.45 -14.31 -30.85
N VAL A 330 -15.06 -14.87 -29.71
CA VAL A 330 -14.88 -16.30 -29.48
C VAL A 330 -15.46 -16.69 -28.11
N SER A 331 -15.74 -17.98 -27.91
CA SER A 331 -15.99 -18.51 -26.57
C SER A 331 -14.70 -18.48 -25.75
N PHE A 332 -14.82 -18.48 -24.43
CA PHE A 332 -13.67 -18.34 -23.52
C PHE A 332 -12.64 -19.46 -23.70
N ASP A 333 -13.08 -20.70 -23.93
CA ASP A 333 -12.21 -21.87 -24.14
C ASP A 333 -11.37 -21.76 -25.43
N GLN A 334 -11.82 -20.96 -26.41
CA GLN A 334 -11.12 -20.69 -27.66
C GLN A 334 -10.19 -19.47 -27.57
N ALA A 335 -10.32 -18.64 -26.54
CA ALA A 335 -9.58 -17.38 -26.38
C ALA A 335 -8.06 -17.55 -26.51
N GLN A 336 -7.50 -18.57 -25.86
CA GLN A 336 -6.06 -18.85 -25.92
C GLN A 336 -5.58 -19.11 -27.36
N LEU A 337 -6.29 -19.97 -28.11
CA LEU A 337 -5.96 -20.31 -29.48
C LEU A 337 -6.13 -19.10 -30.41
N ALA A 338 -7.19 -18.34 -30.21
CA ALA A 338 -7.49 -17.16 -31.01
C ALA A 338 -6.45 -16.04 -30.80
N CYS A 339 -5.95 -15.83 -29.58
CA CYS A 339 -4.84 -14.92 -29.33
C CYS A 339 -3.53 -15.42 -29.97
N ALA A 340 -3.25 -16.73 -29.87
CA ALA A 340 -2.06 -17.30 -30.49
C ALA A 340 -2.05 -17.11 -32.03
N ALA A 341 -3.21 -17.17 -32.68
CA ALA A 341 -3.35 -16.94 -34.13
C ALA A 341 -2.98 -15.51 -34.57
N VAL A 342 -2.96 -14.54 -33.65
CA VAL A 342 -2.50 -13.17 -33.88
C VAL A 342 -1.14 -12.88 -33.23
N ASN A 343 -0.35 -13.91 -32.93
CA ASN A 343 0.97 -13.83 -32.30
C ASN A 343 0.95 -13.09 -30.94
N ALA A 344 -0.10 -13.33 -30.15
CA ALA A 344 -0.26 -12.77 -28.81
C ALA A 344 -0.71 -13.84 -27.81
N GLU A 345 -0.62 -13.54 -26.52
CA GLU A 345 -1.02 -14.43 -25.44
C GLU A 345 -2.37 -13.97 -24.87
N PHE A 346 -3.29 -14.91 -24.60
CA PHE A 346 -4.49 -14.59 -23.85
C PHE A 346 -4.13 -14.26 -22.40
N ALA A 347 -4.36 -13.02 -21.98
CA ALA A 347 -3.71 -12.46 -20.79
C ALA A 347 -4.69 -11.79 -19.82
N LEU A 348 -4.18 -11.50 -18.62
CA LEU A 348 -4.90 -10.87 -17.52
C LEU A 348 -4.21 -9.55 -17.14
N PRO A 349 -4.91 -8.38 -17.16
CA PRO A 349 -4.36 -7.17 -16.59
C PRO A 349 -4.17 -7.33 -15.07
N ARG A 350 -2.98 -6.97 -14.58
CA ARG A 350 -2.57 -7.18 -13.17
C ARG A 350 -2.48 -5.89 -12.36
N THR A 351 -2.67 -4.73 -12.99
CA THR A 351 -2.66 -3.41 -12.36
C THR A 351 -3.78 -2.55 -12.94
N GLY A 352 -4.16 -1.48 -12.23
CA GLY A 352 -5.12 -0.49 -12.73
C GLY A 352 -4.71 0.09 -14.08
N ASN A 353 -3.42 0.38 -14.27
CA ASN A 353 -2.90 0.85 -15.55
C ASN A 353 -3.03 -0.17 -16.69
N GLN A 354 -2.71 -1.44 -16.46
CA GLN A 354 -2.91 -2.47 -17.48
C GLN A 354 -4.39 -2.66 -17.80
N ASN A 355 -5.26 -2.53 -16.80
CA ASN A 355 -6.71 -2.61 -16.98
C ASN A 355 -7.25 -1.44 -17.81
N ALA A 356 -6.79 -0.21 -17.55
CA ALA A 356 -7.15 0.99 -18.30
C ALA A 356 -6.64 0.93 -19.75
N GLN A 357 -5.41 0.43 -19.97
CA GLN A 357 -4.88 0.17 -21.31
C GLN A 357 -5.73 -0.84 -22.09
N LEU A 358 -6.13 -1.95 -21.45
CA LEU A 358 -7.02 -2.92 -22.08
C LEU A 358 -8.39 -2.31 -22.37
N HIS A 359 -8.96 -1.56 -21.42
CA HIS A 359 -10.26 -0.93 -21.60
C HIS A 359 -10.27 0.05 -22.79
N ALA A 360 -9.20 0.82 -22.96
CA ALA A 360 -9.03 1.70 -24.12
C ALA A 360 -8.93 0.93 -25.45
N ALA A 361 -8.38 -0.29 -25.44
CA ALA A 361 -8.35 -1.19 -26.60
C ALA A 361 -9.66 -1.95 -26.81
N ALA A 362 -10.48 -2.13 -25.76
CA ALA A 362 -11.66 -2.98 -25.71
C ALA A 362 -12.90 -2.24 -25.22
N ALA A 363 -13.30 -1.18 -25.91
CA ALA A 363 -14.48 -0.38 -25.55
C ALA A 363 -15.78 -1.22 -25.45
N GLY A 364 -15.89 -2.32 -26.18
CA GLY A 364 -17.02 -3.26 -26.13
C GLY A 364 -16.89 -4.40 -25.11
N GLY A 365 -15.78 -4.46 -24.37
CA GLY A 365 -15.43 -5.54 -23.44
C GLY A 365 -14.63 -6.69 -24.07
N ALA A 366 -13.96 -7.48 -23.23
CA ALA A 366 -13.11 -8.59 -23.67
C ALA A 366 -12.98 -9.68 -22.62
N TRP A 367 -12.83 -10.94 -23.05
CA TRP A 367 -12.45 -12.04 -22.16
C TRP A 367 -11.10 -11.76 -21.52
N LEU A 368 -10.96 -12.12 -20.24
CA LEU A 368 -9.70 -12.05 -19.50
C LEU A 368 -9.22 -13.45 -19.14
N CYS A 369 -7.91 -13.70 -19.16
CA CYS A 369 -7.33 -14.99 -18.78
C CYS A 369 -7.38 -15.21 -17.25
N TYR A 370 -8.59 -15.30 -16.72
CA TYR A 370 -8.91 -15.50 -15.31
C TYR A 370 -10.20 -16.33 -15.20
N PRO A 371 -10.11 -17.67 -15.30
CA PRO A 371 -11.27 -18.52 -15.03
C PRO A 371 -11.64 -18.43 -13.55
N LEU A 372 -12.93 -18.29 -13.26
CA LEU A 372 -13.42 -18.38 -11.89
C LEU A 372 -13.44 -19.86 -11.52
N ALA A 373 -12.70 -20.23 -10.48
CA ALA A 373 -12.87 -21.56 -9.90
C ALA A 373 -14.35 -21.70 -9.50
N ALA A 374 -14.98 -22.84 -9.83
CA ALA A 374 -16.29 -23.16 -9.29
C ALA A 374 -16.19 -23.02 -7.77
N ALA A 375 -16.94 -22.09 -7.19
CA ALA A 375 -16.91 -21.84 -5.76
C ALA A 375 -17.04 -23.18 -5.04
N THR A 376 -15.98 -23.61 -4.35
CA THR A 376 -16.17 -24.66 -3.37
C THR A 376 -17.08 -24.02 -2.32
N PRO A 377 -18.27 -24.57 -2.03
CA PRO A 377 -19.17 -23.97 -1.07
C PRO A 377 -18.41 -23.74 0.25
N PRO A 378 -18.58 -22.59 0.94
CA PRO A 378 -17.98 -22.38 2.24
C PRO A 378 -18.65 -23.35 3.22
N GLY A 379 -18.08 -24.54 3.37
CA GLY A 379 -18.77 -25.63 4.06
C GLY A 379 -18.09 -26.98 4.06
N GLN A 380 -16.77 -27.08 3.87
CA GLN A 380 -15.99 -28.19 4.41
C GLN A 380 -14.63 -27.67 4.86
N ALA A 381 -14.62 -26.91 5.94
CA ALA A 381 -13.47 -26.89 6.81
C ALA A 381 -13.14 -28.36 7.15
N ARG A 382 -11.89 -28.78 6.92
CA ARG A 382 -11.38 -29.98 7.60
C ARG A 382 -11.69 -29.78 9.08
N THR A 383 -12.54 -30.64 9.61
CA THR A 383 -12.84 -30.70 11.05
C THR A 383 -11.54 -30.99 11.78
N THR A 384 -10.83 -29.95 12.19
CA THR A 384 -9.90 -30.05 13.31
C THR A 384 -10.77 -30.11 14.54
N THR A 385 -10.84 -31.28 15.13
CA THR A 385 -11.49 -31.52 16.42
C THR A 385 -11.03 -30.45 17.42
N PRO A 386 -11.92 -29.71 18.08
CA PRO A 386 -11.51 -28.77 19.11
C PRO A 386 -10.84 -29.54 20.25
N ALA A 387 -9.66 -29.08 20.67
CA ALA A 387 -9.05 -29.55 21.91
C ALA A 387 -10.02 -29.28 23.08
N PRO A 388 -10.21 -30.23 24.01
CA PRO A 388 -11.09 -30.01 25.15
C PRO A 388 -10.52 -28.91 26.06
N ALA A 389 -11.41 -28.04 26.53
CA ALA A 389 -11.10 -26.96 27.47
C ALA A 389 -10.43 -27.51 28.75
N PRO A 390 -9.48 -26.78 29.36
CA PRO A 390 -8.85 -27.19 30.60
C PRO A 390 -9.88 -27.28 31.73
N ARG A 391 -9.91 -28.42 32.42
CA ARG A 391 -10.69 -28.60 33.65
C ARG A 391 -10.13 -27.65 34.72
N GLU A 392 -11.01 -26.80 35.24
CA GLU A 392 -10.77 -26.13 36.52
C GLU A 392 -10.55 -27.17 37.62
N LEU A 393 -9.42 -27.07 38.31
CA LEU A 393 -9.15 -27.79 39.54
C LEU A 393 -9.88 -27.08 40.68
N ARG A 394 -10.82 -27.77 41.31
CA ARG A 394 -11.16 -27.60 42.73
C ARG A 394 -10.48 -28.69 43.53
#